data_AF-A0A235J442-F1
#
_entry.id   AF-A0A235J442-F1
#
_cell.length_a   1.000
_cell.length_b   1.000
_cell.length_c   1.000
_cell.angle_alpha   90.00
_cell.angle_beta   90.00
_cell.angle_gamma   90.00
#
_symmetry.space_group_name_H-M   'P 1'
#
loop_
_entity.id
_entity.type
_entity.pdbx_description
1 polymer ?
#
loop_
_entity_poly.entity_id
_entity_poly.type
_entity_poly.pdbx_seq_one_letter_code
_entity_poly.pdbx_strand_id
1 'polypeptide(L)'
;MSSLTLQQIFGDNAVQDADSITIAKSDLAQNTGFSAADENDGESVLTAVVLQAQALGLDTDHRDGNEDYDPNISQQVAVSSSSPNLITRPDVDGNILYFKRDSYTIDLDLPLPTTVNPGDY
;
A
#
# COMPACT_ATOMS: atom_id res chain seq x y z
N MET A 1 -16.02 -10.55 13.29
CA MET A 1 -15.19 -9.36 13.01
C MET A 1 -13.88 -9.90 12.50
N SER A 2 -13.63 -9.83 11.19
CA SER A 2 -12.41 -10.38 10.58
C SER A 2 -11.64 -9.26 9.89
N SER A 3 -10.32 -9.34 9.97
CA SER A 3 -9.41 -8.59 9.10
C SER A 3 -9.73 -8.88 7.63
N LEU A 4 -9.31 -7.96 6.75
CA LEU A 4 -9.39 -8.18 5.31
C LEU A 4 -8.52 -9.36 4.91
N THR A 5 -9.01 -10.21 4.02
CA THR A 5 -8.23 -11.31 3.46
C THR A 5 -7.23 -10.80 2.43
N LEU A 6 -6.21 -11.63 2.14
CA LEU A 6 -5.24 -11.33 1.10
C LEU A 6 -5.91 -11.04 -0.26
N GLN A 7 -6.97 -11.80 -0.60
CA GLN A 7 -7.72 -11.59 -1.84
C GLN A 7 -8.52 -10.30 -1.84
N GLN A 8 -9.04 -9.87 -0.68
CA GLN A 8 -9.76 -8.59 -0.58
C GLN A 8 -8.84 -7.40 -0.84
N ILE A 9 -7.57 -7.49 -0.46
CA ILE A 9 -6.58 -6.42 -0.65
C ILE A 9 -5.91 -6.51 -2.02
N PHE A 10 -5.50 -7.71 -2.45
CA PHE A 10 -4.64 -7.90 -3.63
C PHE A 10 -5.31 -8.57 -4.82
N GLY A 11 -6.60 -8.90 -4.73
CA GLY A 11 -7.39 -9.48 -5.81
C GLY A 11 -7.52 -11.01 -5.77
N ASP A 12 -8.41 -11.55 -6.61
CA ASP A 12 -8.84 -12.95 -6.57
C ASP A 12 -7.71 -13.96 -6.84
N ASN A 13 -6.66 -13.57 -7.58
CA ASN A 13 -5.53 -14.46 -7.86
C ASN A 13 -4.44 -14.38 -6.77
N ALA A 14 -4.64 -13.57 -5.73
CA ALA A 14 -3.74 -13.54 -4.60
C ALA A 14 -3.88 -14.82 -3.79
N VAL A 15 -2.76 -15.54 -3.63
CA VAL A 15 -2.71 -16.78 -2.86
C VAL A 15 -1.51 -16.74 -1.92
N GLN A 16 -1.66 -17.40 -0.77
CA GLN A 16 -0.57 -17.57 0.18
C GLN A 16 -0.61 -18.96 0.78
N ASP A 17 0.56 -19.46 1.14
CA ASP A 17 0.74 -20.62 1.99
C ASP A 17 1.76 -20.26 3.10
N ALA A 18 2.28 -21.27 3.78
CA ALA A 18 3.24 -21.04 4.88
C ALA A 18 4.59 -20.48 4.40
N ASP A 19 4.93 -20.66 3.12
CA ASP A 19 6.26 -20.39 2.57
C ASP A 19 6.25 -19.27 1.50
N SER A 20 5.09 -18.98 0.90
CA SER A 20 4.98 -18.09 -0.24
C SER A 20 3.72 -17.24 -0.22
N ILE A 21 3.85 -16.05 -0.82
CA ILE A 21 2.74 -15.17 -1.19
C ILE A 21 2.89 -14.90 -2.68
N THR A 22 1.83 -15.16 -3.44
CA THR A 22 1.74 -14.84 -4.86
C THR A 22 0.66 -13.80 -5.06
N ILE A 23 1.04 -12.67 -5.67
CA ILE A 23 0.11 -11.63 -6.11
C ILE A 23 0.28 -11.49 -7.62
N ALA A 24 -0.80 -11.68 -8.36
CA ALA A 24 -0.75 -11.52 -9.81
C ALA A 24 -0.60 -10.03 -10.17
N LYS A 25 0.37 -9.72 -11.03
CA LYS A 25 0.56 -8.34 -11.54
C LYS A 25 -0.71 -7.78 -12.20
N SER A 26 -1.54 -8.64 -12.78
CA SER A 26 -2.84 -8.27 -13.35
C SER A 26 -3.82 -7.73 -12.33
N ASP A 27 -3.75 -8.17 -11.08
CA ASP A 27 -4.66 -7.75 -10.03
C ASP A 27 -4.28 -6.37 -9.50
N LEU A 28 -2.97 -6.07 -9.44
CA LEU A 28 -2.46 -4.74 -9.12
C LEU A 28 -2.86 -3.70 -10.18
N ALA A 29 -3.01 -4.10 -11.44
CA ALA A 29 -3.36 -3.19 -12.53
C ALA A 29 -4.76 -2.58 -12.39
N GLN A 30 -5.69 -3.26 -11.71
CA GLN A 30 -7.10 -2.89 -11.70
C GLN A 30 -7.37 -1.53 -11.03
N ASN A 31 -6.66 -1.22 -9.94
CA ASN A 31 -6.95 -0.03 -9.12
C ASN A 31 -5.81 1.00 -9.07
N THR A 32 -4.65 0.71 -9.66
CA THR A 32 -3.43 1.51 -9.46
C THR A 32 -2.90 2.21 -10.72
N GLY A 33 -3.46 1.87 -11.89
CA GLY A 33 -2.90 2.30 -13.18
C GLY A 33 -1.58 1.62 -13.55
N PHE A 34 -1.14 0.62 -12.78
CA PHE A 34 0.00 -0.21 -13.09
C PHE A 34 -0.25 -1.04 -14.36
N SER A 35 0.76 -1.14 -15.22
CA SER A 35 0.72 -1.99 -16.42
C SER A 35 1.64 -3.19 -16.23
N ALA A 36 1.03 -4.37 -16.13
CA ALA A 36 1.77 -5.61 -15.96
C ALA A 36 2.64 -5.90 -17.19
N ALA A 37 3.94 -6.02 -16.96
CA ALA A 37 4.96 -6.37 -17.94
C ALA A 37 6.07 -7.18 -17.28
N ASP A 38 6.82 -7.95 -18.07
CA ASP A 38 7.95 -8.73 -17.56
C ASP A 38 9.08 -7.81 -17.06
N GLU A 39 9.21 -6.64 -17.67
CA GLU A 39 10.22 -5.62 -17.37
C GLU A 39 9.83 -4.65 -16.25
N ASN A 40 8.70 -4.86 -15.55
CA ASN A 40 8.40 -4.03 -14.38
C ASN A 40 9.52 -4.18 -13.33
N ASP A 41 10.12 -3.06 -12.95
CA ASP A 41 11.12 -3.01 -11.89
C ASP A 41 10.50 -3.17 -10.49
N GLY A 42 11.34 -3.41 -9.49
CA GLY A 42 10.89 -3.58 -8.12
C GLY A 42 10.21 -2.33 -7.54
N GLU A 43 10.63 -1.13 -7.96
CA GLU A 43 10.06 0.14 -7.47
C GLU A 43 8.63 0.35 -7.97
N SER A 44 8.35 0.05 -9.24
CA SER A 44 7.01 0.11 -9.82
C SER A 44 6.10 -0.96 -9.22
N VAL A 45 6.60 -2.17 -8.97
CA VAL A 45 5.83 -3.23 -8.28
C VAL A 45 5.50 -2.82 -6.85
N LEU A 46 6.47 -2.31 -6.08
CA LEU A 46 6.23 -1.83 -4.72
C LEU A 46 5.20 -0.69 -4.70
N THR A 47 5.33 0.26 -5.63
CA THR A 47 4.37 1.37 -5.74
C THR A 47 2.96 0.85 -6.02
N ALA A 48 2.81 -0.11 -6.95
CA ALA A 48 1.52 -0.73 -7.24
C ALA A 48 0.95 -1.47 -6.01
N VAL A 49 1.77 -2.18 -5.24
CA VAL A 49 1.33 -2.84 -4.00
C VAL A 49 0.79 -1.84 -2.99
N VAL A 50 1.49 -0.71 -2.77
CA VAL A 50 1.06 0.34 -1.83
C VAL A 50 -0.24 0.99 -2.28
N LEU A 51 -0.34 1.35 -3.56
CA LEU A 51 -1.54 1.97 -4.11
C LEU A 51 -2.75 1.02 -4.09
N GLN A 52 -2.53 -0.26 -4.37
CA GLN A 52 -3.58 -1.28 -4.33
C GLN A 52 -4.10 -1.45 -2.90
N ALA A 53 -3.19 -1.56 -1.92
CA ALA A 53 -3.53 -1.69 -0.51
C ALA A 53 -4.36 -0.51 -0.02
N GLN A 54 -3.96 0.71 -0.39
CA GLN A 54 -4.72 1.92 -0.09
C GLN A 54 -6.12 1.88 -0.74
N ALA A 55 -6.20 1.54 -2.02
CA ALA A 55 -7.44 1.60 -2.79
C ALA A 55 -8.49 0.55 -2.37
N LEU A 56 -8.08 -0.60 -1.83
CA LEU A 56 -8.97 -1.70 -1.44
C LEU A 56 -9.21 -1.84 0.07
N GLY A 57 -9.07 -0.73 0.80
CA GLY A 57 -9.61 -0.65 2.16
C GLY A 57 -8.59 -0.64 3.29
N LEU A 58 -7.31 -0.38 3.00
CA LEU A 58 -6.32 0.06 3.99
C LEU A 58 -6.07 1.57 3.87
N ASP A 59 -7.12 2.39 3.94
CA ASP A 59 -7.00 3.85 4.04
C ASP A 59 -7.39 4.34 5.45
N THR A 60 -7.22 5.64 5.70
CA THR A 60 -7.54 6.24 7.00
C THR A 60 -9.03 6.31 7.28
N ASP A 61 -9.89 6.34 6.26
CA ASP A 61 -11.34 6.43 6.44
C ASP A 61 -11.91 5.08 6.92
N HIS A 62 -11.37 3.97 6.41
CA HIS A 62 -11.65 2.61 6.88
C HIS A 62 -11.13 2.37 8.30
N ARG A 63 -9.93 2.84 8.64
CA ARG A 63 -9.38 2.73 10.00
C ARG A 63 -10.20 3.52 11.02
N ASP A 64 -10.57 4.76 10.69
CA ASP A 64 -11.19 5.69 11.63
C ASP A 64 -12.73 5.55 11.69
N GLY A 65 -13.31 4.63 10.90
CA GLY A 65 -14.73 4.28 10.92
C GLY A 65 -15.66 5.37 10.39
N ASN A 66 -15.16 6.21 9.47
CA ASN A 66 -15.85 7.40 8.99
C ASN A 66 -16.72 7.16 7.74
N GLU A 67 -16.61 5.98 7.11
CA GLU A 67 -17.54 5.54 6.07
C GLU A 67 -18.77 4.82 6.66
N ASP A 68 -19.93 5.02 6.03
CA ASP A 68 -21.24 4.46 6.41
C ASP A 68 -21.12 2.94 6.72
N TYR A 69 -21.05 2.62 8.02
CA TYR A 69 -21.09 1.28 8.60
C TYR A 69 -19.88 0.37 8.32
N ASP A 70 -18.67 0.78 8.74
CA ASP A 70 -17.58 -0.19 9.00
C ASP A 70 -17.45 -0.53 10.50
N PRO A 71 -17.78 -1.76 10.94
CA PRO A 71 -17.57 -2.21 12.31
C PRO A 71 -16.11 -2.57 12.66
N ASN A 72 -15.14 -2.43 11.73
CA ASN A 72 -13.75 -2.82 11.94
C ASN A 72 -12.88 -1.73 12.62
N ILE A 73 -13.11 -1.51 13.91
CA ILE A 73 -12.06 -1.02 14.84
C ILE A 73 -10.81 -1.95 14.89
N SER A 74 -10.83 -3.06 14.13
CA SER A 74 -9.78 -4.06 14.05
C SER A 74 -8.78 -3.82 12.91
N GLN A 75 -8.95 -2.78 12.07
CA GLN A 75 -7.89 -2.41 11.12
C GLN A 75 -6.75 -1.71 11.85
N GLN A 76 -5.56 -2.30 11.75
CA GLN A 76 -4.36 -1.83 12.43
C GLN A 76 -3.29 -1.32 11.45
N VAL A 77 -3.63 -1.26 10.15
CA VAL A 77 -2.75 -0.79 9.08
C VAL A 77 -3.54 0.18 8.22
N ALA A 78 -3.04 1.39 8.03
CA ALA A 78 -3.65 2.38 7.15
C ALA A 78 -2.58 3.06 6.27
N VAL A 79 -2.91 3.26 5.00
CA VAL A 79 -2.07 3.95 4.02
C VAL A 79 -2.69 5.30 3.68
N SER A 80 -1.96 6.37 3.93
CA SER A 80 -2.38 7.73 3.58
C SER A 80 -1.42 8.37 2.59
N SER A 81 -1.95 9.26 1.75
CA SER A 81 -1.15 10.06 0.82
C SER A 81 -1.13 11.52 1.25
N SER A 82 -0.03 12.19 0.99
CA SER A 82 0.09 13.64 1.17
C SER A 82 0.14 14.36 -0.17
N SER A 83 -0.15 15.67 -0.15
CA SER A 83 -0.04 16.51 -1.34
C SER A 83 1.36 16.39 -1.96
N PRO A 84 1.46 16.25 -3.30
CA PRO A 84 2.75 16.13 -3.96
C PRO A 84 3.62 17.37 -3.75
N ASN A 85 4.91 17.15 -3.57
CA ASN A 85 5.88 18.23 -3.38
C ASN A 85 6.84 18.32 -4.57
N LEU A 86 7.20 19.54 -4.96
CA LEU A 86 8.29 19.75 -5.91
C LEU A 86 9.62 19.72 -5.17
N ILE A 87 10.52 18.85 -5.60
CA ILE A 87 11.88 18.75 -5.05
C ILE A 87 12.90 18.99 -6.15
N THR A 88 14.09 19.39 -5.74
CA THR A 88 15.25 19.52 -6.63
C THR A 88 16.36 18.56 -6.24
N ARG A 89 17.04 17.98 -7.23
CA ARG A 89 18.26 17.19 -7.03
C ARG A 89 19.26 17.53 -8.12
N PRO A 90 20.57 17.63 -7.80
CA PRO A 90 21.59 17.74 -8.83
C PRO A 90 21.72 16.42 -9.61
N ASP A 91 21.92 16.51 -10.92
CA ASP A 91 22.39 15.38 -11.72
C ASP A 91 23.91 15.15 -11.54
N VAL A 92 24.46 14.18 -12.27
CA VAL A 92 25.89 13.83 -12.23
C VAL A 92 26.81 14.96 -12.68
N ASP A 93 26.29 15.91 -13.47
CA ASP A 93 27.01 17.06 -14.01
C ASP A 93 26.75 18.36 -13.20
N GLY A 94 25.98 18.27 -12.11
CA GLY A 94 25.67 19.38 -11.21
C GLY A 94 24.49 20.26 -11.66
N ASN A 95 23.77 19.90 -12.72
CA ASN A 95 22.56 20.61 -13.12
C ASN A 95 21.40 20.29 -12.17
N ILE A 96 20.60 21.30 -11.84
CA ILE A 96 19.43 21.09 -10.99
C ILE A 96 18.28 20.49 -11.80
N LEU A 97 17.88 19.26 -11.44
CA LEU A 97 16.68 18.59 -11.93
C LEU A 97 15.51 18.80 -10.97
N TYR A 98 14.30 18.88 -11.53
CA TYR A 98 13.05 19.04 -10.81
C TYR A 98 12.26 17.74 -10.82
N PHE A 99 11.77 17.32 -9.66
CA PHE A 99 10.98 16.10 -9.52
C PHE A 99 9.69 16.37 -8.77
N LYS A 100 8.62 15.69 -9.18
CA LYS A 100 7.43 15.50 -8.36
C LYS A 100 7.73 14.41 -7.34
N ARG A 101 7.51 14.70 -6.07
CA ARG A 101 7.55 13.73 -4.98
C ARG A 101 6.13 13.47 -4.50
N ASP A 102 5.65 12.26 -4.78
CA ASP A 102 4.47 11.69 -4.14
C ASP A 102 4.92 10.96 -2.87
N SER A 103 4.29 11.25 -1.74
CA SER A 103 4.67 10.70 -0.43
C SER A 103 3.47 9.97 0.18
N TYR A 104 3.71 8.71 0.54
CA TYR A 104 2.76 7.82 1.20
C TYR A 104 3.27 7.49 2.60
N THR A 105 2.35 7.41 3.56
CA THR A 105 2.61 7.02 4.95
C THR A 105 1.83 5.75 5.25
N ILE A 106 2.47 4.78 5.90
CA ILE A 106 1.82 3.56 6.40
C ILE A 106 1.83 3.63 7.92
N ASP A 107 0.66 3.75 8.52
CA ASP A 107 0.45 3.77 9.97
C ASP A 107 0.14 2.35 10.46
N LEU A 108 0.75 1.96 11.58
CA LEU A 108 0.60 0.65 12.22
C LEU A 108 0.19 0.82 13.69
N ASP A 109 -1.02 0.40 14.05
CA ASP A 109 -1.62 0.65 15.37
C ASP A 109 -1.78 -0.64 16.20
N LEU A 110 -1.07 -0.74 17.33
CA LEU A 110 -1.25 -1.82 18.32
C LEU A 110 -1.34 -1.25 19.75
N PRO A 111 -2.10 -1.88 20.65
CA PRO A 111 -2.10 -1.50 22.07
C PRO A 111 -0.74 -1.79 22.71
N LEU A 112 -0.17 -0.79 23.40
CA LEU A 112 1.15 -0.86 24.02
C LEU A 112 1.26 -1.95 25.11
N PRO A 113 2.46 -2.52 25.35
CA PRO A 113 3.73 -2.27 24.67
C PRO A 113 4.14 -3.47 23.80
N THR A 114 3.76 -3.47 22.53
CA THR A 114 4.17 -4.51 21.59
C THR A 114 5.32 -4.02 20.71
N THR A 115 6.27 -4.90 20.42
CA THR A 115 7.20 -4.70 19.29
C THR A 115 6.43 -4.91 18.00
N VAL A 116 6.77 -4.17 16.94
CA VAL A 116 6.19 -4.41 15.61
C VAL A 116 6.51 -5.83 15.17
N ASN A 117 5.48 -6.66 15.09
CA ASN A 117 5.52 -8.01 14.57
C ASN A 117 4.46 -8.11 13.46
N PRO A 118 4.85 -8.30 12.19
CA PRO A 118 3.91 -8.34 11.07
C PRO A 118 2.77 -9.37 11.22
N GLY A 119 2.96 -10.43 12.00
CA GLY A 119 1.91 -11.43 12.25
C GLY A 119 0.82 -11.00 13.23
N ASP A 120 0.99 -9.85 13.89
CA ASP A 120 0.02 -9.30 14.85
C ASP A 120 -0.96 -8.30 14.19
N TYR A 121 -0.76 -7.98 12.90
CA TYR A 121 -1.54 -7.03 12.10
C TYR A 121 -2.41 -7.73 11.05
#